data_AF-A0A022XUR2-F1
#
_entry.id   AF-A0A022XUR2-F1
#
_cell.length_a   1.000
_cell.length_b   1.000
_cell.length_c   1.000
_cell.angle_alpha   90.00
_cell.angle_beta   90.00
_cell.angle_gamma   90.00
#
_symmetry.space_group_name_H-M   'P 1'
#
loop_
_entity.id
_entity.type
_entity.pdbx_description
1 polymer ?
#
loop_
_entity_poly.entity_id
_entity_poly.type
_entity_poly.pdbx_seq_one_letter_code
_entity_poly.pdbx_strand_id
1 'polypeptide(L)'
;MPSPSAHASPFIAPRPFHPHLTEFPLTQDTAIPLPSSSFAGGTSTSTGSRNIDADGYAAPNSASTPALPPSIISPALSPTSTPASTPDVTRASPGTSNAYPAIITPRAGLEDQRALSKAPRLLPHLPKVECIVRARIPTTSGAEMFLHLYQNDVDNKEHLAIVFGNSIRSRSLDRVREGETEMDRMIRGAYVGRLRPGRQSSRYDEAIPSKDTHSPKNTSVQTLSQAPLVRIHSECYTGETAWSARCDCGEQLDEAARLMSEPATPPSGEDTDASGPGGVIVYLRQEGRGIGLGEKLKAYNLQDLGSDTVEANLLLRHPADARSYGLATAILVDLGLGQDSSNGGIRLLTNNPDKVAAIEGPNREVVVQERVPMVPLAWKTGGAKGIKSIEIEGYLRTKIGKMGHMLE
;
A
#
# COMPACT_ATOMS: atom_id res chain seq x y z
N MET A 1 -2.34 48.83 34.19
CA MET A 1 -2.74 48.56 32.79
C MET A 1 -3.48 47.23 32.75
N PRO A 2 -4.45 47.01 31.85
CA PRO A 2 -5.37 45.88 31.94
C PRO A 2 -4.81 44.56 31.35
N SER A 3 -5.30 43.45 31.88
CA SER A 3 -5.12 42.10 31.35
C SER A 3 -6.15 41.78 30.24
N PRO A 4 -5.77 41.18 29.10
CA PRO A 4 -6.72 40.63 28.14
C PRO A 4 -7.22 39.24 28.58
N SER A 5 -8.53 39.01 28.46
CA SER A 5 -9.18 37.75 28.82
C SER A 5 -9.47 36.86 27.60
N ALA A 6 -9.26 35.56 27.79
CA ALA A 6 -9.72 34.39 27.04
C ALA A 6 -10.57 34.57 25.76
N HIS A 7 -10.18 33.85 24.70
CA HIS A 7 -11.09 33.01 23.91
C HIS A 7 -10.40 31.70 23.52
N ALA A 8 -10.92 30.57 23.99
CA ALA A 8 -10.47 29.23 23.61
C ALA A 8 -11.68 28.40 23.15
N SER A 9 -11.67 27.96 21.90
CA SER A 9 -12.76 27.16 21.31
C SER A 9 -12.43 25.67 21.41
N PRO A 10 -13.24 24.85 22.12
CA PRO A 10 -13.08 23.40 22.08
C PRO A 10 -13.62 22.85 20.75
N PHE A 11 -12.74 22.44 19.83
CA PHE A 11 -13.18 21.85 18.57
C PHE A 11 -13.57 20.38 18.78
N ILE A 12 -14.82 20.04 18.46
CA ILE A 12 -15.39 18.71 18.67
C ILE A 12 -15.04 17.80 17.49
N ALA A 13 -14.42 16.65 17.76
CA ALA A 13 -14.15 15.64 16.74
C ALA A 13 -15.46 14.96 16.26
N PRO A 14 -15.62 14.69 14.95
CA PRO A 14 -16.81 14.00 14.43
C PRO A 14 -16.93 12.58 15.01
N ARG A 15 -18.10 12.25 15.55
CA ARG A 15 -18.47 10.85 15.84
C ARG A 15 -19.09 10.20 14.60
N PRO A 16 -18.94 8.88 14.39
CA PRO A 16 -19.61 8.17 13.30
C PRO A 16 -21.13 8.20 13.50
N PHE A 17 -21.87 8.41 12.40
CA PHE A 17 -23.33 8.35 12.39
C PHE A 17 -23.81 6.89 12.43
N HIS A 18 -24.63 6.55 13.41
CA HIS A 18 -25.51 5.38 13.34
C HIS A 18 -26.92 5.85 12.96
N PRO A 19 -27.53 5.33 11.87
CA PRO A 19 -28.93 5.62 11.57
C PRO A 19 -29.84 4.84 12.53
N HIS A 20 -30.34 5.50 13.57
CA HIS A 20 -31.40 4.94 14.41
C HIS A 20 -32.73 5.06 13.66
N LEU A 21 -33.31 3.94 13.24
CA LEU A 21 -34.67 3.94 12.71
C LEU A 21 -35.67 4.21 13.84
N THR A 22 -36.58 5.14 13.60
CA THR A 22 -37.80 5.32 14.41
C THR A 22 -38.95 5.56 13.43
N GLU A 23 -39.87 4.61 13.35
CA GLU A 23 -41.09 4.74 12.56
C GLU A 23 -42.02 5.77 13.19
N PHE A 24 -42.73 6.55 12.38
CA PHE A 24 -44.16 6.84 12.58
C PHE A 24 -44.80 7.12 11.20
N PRO A 25 -46.06 6.70 10.96
CA PRO A 25 -46.65 6.69 9.62
C PRO A 25 -47.51 7.93 9.34
N LEU A 26 -47.73 8.21 8.05
CA LEU A 26 -48.89 8.97 7.58
C LEU A 26 -49.31 8.46 6.19
N THR A 27 -50.52 7.92 6.11
CA THR A 27 -51.16 7.45 4.88
C THR A 27 -51.92 8.57 4.20
N GLN A 28 -51.84 8.70 2.86
CA GLN A 28 -53.01 8.47 2.01
C GLN A 28 -52.67 8.38 0.52
N ASP A 29 -53.59 7.77 -0.23
CA ASP A 29 -53.43 7.34 -1.62
C ASP A 29 -53.62 8.44 -2.66
N THR A 30 -52.90 8.33 -3.79
CA THR A 30 -53.51 8.39 -5.13
C THR A 30 -52.57 7.74 -6.16
N ALA A 31 -53.13 7.20 -7.25
CA ALA A 31 -52.41 6.27 -8.14
C ALA A 31 -52.84 6.40 -9.62
N ILE A 32 -52.34 5.47 -10.44
CA ILE A 32 -52.71 5.17 -11.86
C ILE A 32 -52.28 6.27 -12.90
N PRO A 33 -52.15 5.98 -14.21
CA PRO A 33 -50.87 5.46 -14.73
C PRO A 33 -50.31 6.14 -16.01
N LEU A 34 -49.16 5.63 -16.48
CA LEU A 34 -48.61 5.81 -17.83
C LEU A 34 -49.53 5.23 -18.94
N PRO A 35 -49.62 5.88 -20.12
CA PRO A 35 -50.17 5.29 -21.34
C PRO A 35 -49.07 4.69 -22.26
N SER A 36 -49.46 3.76 -23.15
CA SER A 36 -48.57 3.15 -24.14
C SER A 36 -49.29 2.88 -25.48
N SER A 37 -48.72 3.28 -26.62
CA SER A 37 -49.27 2.94 -27.96
C SER A 37 -48.27 3.10 -29.13
N SER A 38 -47.74 1.96 -29.56
CA SER A 38 -47.52 1.51 -30.96
C SER A 38 -47.63 2.46 -32.17
N PHE A 39 -46.59 2.41 -33.01
CA PHE A 39 -46.59 2.25 -34.48
C PHE A 39 -47.55 3.06 -35.40
N ALA A 40 -46.96 4.05 -36.10
CA ALA A 40 -47.03 4.26 -37.56
C ALA A 40 -45.86 5.20 -37.95
N GLY A 41 -45.30 5.25 -39.16
CA GLY A 41 -45.70 4.59 -40.42
C GLY A 41 -45.86 5.60 -41.55
N GLY A 42 -44.77 6.24 -42.00
CA GLY A 42 -44.85 7.29 -43.04
C GLY A 42 -43.49 7.74 -43.59
N THR A 43 -43.22 7.42 -44.85
CA THR A 43 -42.08 7.93 -45.63
C THR A 43 -42.41 9.27 -46.30
N SER A 44 -41.45 10.21 -46.36
CA SER A 44 -41.02 10.80 -47.64
C SER A 44 -39.87 11.82 -47.55
N THR A 45 -39.17 11.90 -48.69
CA THR A 45 -38.43 13.02 -49.30
C THR A 45 -38.99 14.43 -49.04
N SER A 46 -38.25 15.54 -49.19
CA SER A 46 -36.82 15.84 -49.43
C SER A 46 -36.66 17.36 -49.62
N THR A 47 -35.43 17.90 -49.58
CA THR A 47 -35.08 19.30 -49.96
C THR A 47 -35.75 20.42 -49.15
N GLY A 48 -35.22 21.65 -49.06
CA GLY A 48 -33.93 22.13 -49.54
C GLY A 48 -33.72 23.62 -49.22
N SER A 49 -32.47 23.97 -48.90
CA SER A 49 -31.89 25.33 -48.76
C SER A 49 -32.68 26.52 -49.34
N ARG A 50 -32.90 27.57 -48.53
CA ARG A 50 -32.21 28.87 -48.68
C ARG A 50 -32.48 29.91 -47.57
N ASN A 51 -31.54 30.85 -47.51
CA ASN A 51 -31.34 31.99 -46.61
C ASN A 51 -32.53 32.96 -46.52
N ILE A 52 -32.50 33.82 -45.48
CA ILE A 52 -32.53 35.30 -45.61
C ILE A 52 -32.01 35.93 -44.31
N ASP A 53 -31.43 37.12 -44.42
CA ASP A 53 -30.63 37.83 -43.41
C ASP A 53 -31.37 39.10 -42.91
N ALA A 54 -31.02 39.79 -41.82
CA ALA A 54 -29.84 39.66 -40.95
C ALA A 54 -30.25 39.66 -39.44
N ASP A 55 -29.85 40.50 -38.48
CA ASP A 55 -29.03 41.73 -38.44
C ASP A 55 -28.34 41.88 -37.06
N GLY A 56 -27.71 43.03 -36.77
CA GLY A 56 -26.71 43.23 -35.72
C GLY A 56 -27.14 43.25 -34.24
N TYR A 57 -26.20 42.89 -33.38
CA TYR A 57 -25.51 43.83 -32.46
C TYR A 57 -24.18 43.20 -31.95
N ALA A 58 -23.18 44.03 -31.65
CA ALA A 58 -21.86 43.61 -31.11
C ALA A 58 -21.82 43.75 -29.56
N ALA A 59 -20.83 43.32 -28.77
CA ALA A 59 -19.46 42.81 -28.97
C ALA A 59 -19.02 42.03 -27.68
N PRO A 60 -17.73 41.81 -27.33
CA PRO A 60 -16.52 41.51 -28.12
C PRO A 60 -15.88 40.14 -27.71
N ASN A 61 -14.80 39.73 -28.40
CA ASN A 61 -14.15 38.42 -28.20
C ASN A 61 -13.24 38.32 -26.95
N SER A 62 -13.14 37.11 -26.38
CA SER A 62 -12.07 36.69 -25.47
C SER A 62 -10.89 36.04 -26.22
N ALA A 63 -9.69 36.09 -25.64
CA ALA A 63 -8.46 35.63 -26.30
C ALA A 63 -8.10 34.16 -25.99
N SER A 64 -8.21 33.33 -27.03
CA SER A 64 -7.38 32.14 -27.33
C SER A 64 -6.65 31.40 -26.18
N THR A 65 -7.11 30.19 -25.87
CA THR A 65 -6.29 29.08 -25.34
C THR A 65 -6.00 28.10 -26.49
N PRO A 66 -4.76 27.62 -26.70
CA PRO A 66 -4.46 26.66 -27.76
C PRO A 66 -5.06 25.27 -27.50
N ALA A 67 -5.50 24.59 -28.56
CA ALA A 67 -6.17 23.29 -28.49
C ALA A 67 -5.18 22.10 -28.43
N LEU A 68 -5.61 21.01 -27.79
CA LEU A 68 -4.92 19.72 -27.80
C LEU A 68 -5.26 18.92 -29.07
N PRO A 69 -4.32 18.15 -29.64
CA PRO A 69 -4.58 17.28 -30.78
C PRO A 69 -5.40 16.02 -30.39
N PRO A 70 -6.15 15.41 -31.34
CA PRO A 70 -7.06 14.30 -31.06
C PRO A 70 -6.36 12.95 -30.84
N SER A 71 -7.09 12.03 -30.19
CA SER A 71 -6.63 10.73 -29.70
C SER A 71 -6.14 9.76 -30.79
N ILE A 72 -5.09 9.01 -30.47
CA ILE A 72 -4.74 7.76 -31.17
C ILE A 72 -5.40 6.58 -30.44
N ILE A 73 -5.94 5.64 -31.21
CA ILE A 73 -6.84 4.57 -30.73
C ILE A 73 -6.05 3.31 -30.37
N SER A 74 -6.31 2.73 -29.20
CA SER A 74 -5.80 1.40 -28.81
C SER A 74 -6.45 0.29 -29.64
N PRO A 75 -5.69 -0.66 -30.21
CA PRO A 75 -6.27 -1.78 -30.95
C PRO A 75 -6.95 -2.78 -30.00
N ALA A 76 -8.20 -3.14 -30.30
CA ALA A 76 -8.92 -4.20 -29.61
C ALA A 76 -8.47 -5.59 -30.12
N LEU A 77 -8.16 -6.51 -29.20
CA LEU A 77 -7.86 -7.90 -29.53
C LEU A 77 -9.12 -8.76 -29.47
N SER A 78 -9.69 -9.04 -30.64
CA SER A 78 -10.79 -10.00 -30.83
C SER A 78 -10.23 -11.32 -31.37
N PRO A 79 -10.54 -12.50 -30.79
CA PRO A 79 -10.08 -13.78 -31.30
C PRO A 79 -10.85 -14.22 -32.55
N THR A 80 -10.15 -14.79 -33.52
CA THR A 80 -10.73 -15.29 -34.79
C THR A 80 -11.43 -16.65 -34.61
N SER A 81 -12.58 -16.83 -35.25
CA SER A 81 -13.34 -18.09 -35.23
C SER A 81 -12.96 -19.06 -36.35
N THR A 82 -12.66 -20.30 -35.95
CA THR A 82 -13.01 -21.61 -36.55
C THR A 82 -12.89 -21.85 -38.08
N PRO A 83 -12.43 -23.06 -38.46
CA PRO A 83 -13.18 -23.86 -39.44
C PRO A 83 -13.75 -25.14 -38.80
N ALA A 84 -14.96 -25.54 -39.20
CA ALA A 84 -15.62 -26.73 -38.69
C ALA A 84 -15.24 -28.01 -39.47
N SER A 85 -15.34 -29.16 -38.79
CA SER A 85 -15.49 -30.49 -39.41
C SER A 85 -16.89 -31.03 -39.10
N THR A 86 -17.52 -31.66 -40.07
CA THR A 86 -18.92 -32.10 -40.02
C THR A 86 -19.14 -33.43 -39.29
N PRO A 87 -20.33 -33.69 -38.74
CA PRO A 87 -20.61 -34.87 -37.92
C PRO A 87 -20.94 -36.11 -38.75
N ASP A 88 -20.81 -37.28 -38.11
CA ASP A 88 -21.56 -38.50 -38.46
C ASP A 88 -22.57 -38.80 -37.34
N VAL A 89 -23.70 -39.43 -37.68
CA VAL A 89 -24.88 -39.53 -36.81
C VAL A 89 -25.45 -40.95 -36.82
N THR A 90 -25.14 -41.74 -35.78
CA THR A 90 -25.79 -43.03 -35.52
C THR A 90 -26.55 -43.00 -34.18
N ARG A 91 -27.87 -42.86 -34.32
CA ARG A 91 -28.92 -42.72 -33.29
C ARG A 91 -29.03 -43.92 -32.33
N ALA A 92 -28.97 -43.65 -31.02
CA ALA A 92 -29.65 -44.41 -29.97
C ALA A 92 -30.00 -43.50 -28.76
N SER A 93 -31.09 -43.81 -28.04
CA SER A 93 -31.64 -43.01 -26.93
C SER A 93 -31.93 -43.91 -25.70
N PRO A 94 -32.51 -43.40 -24.59
CA PRO A 94 -31.91 -42.46 -23.65
C PRO A 94 -31.76 -43.07 -22.24
N GLY A 95 -30.90 -42.52 -21.38
CA GLY A 95 -30.75 -42.96 -19.99
C GLY A 95 -30.52 -41.80 -19.02
N THR A 96 -31.40 -41.66 -18.01
CA THR A 96 -31.35 -40.57 -17.03
C THR A 96 -30.49 -40.89 -15.80
N SER A 97 -29.48 -40.07 -15.52
CA SER A 97 -29.05 -39.76 -14.15
C SER A 97 -28.19 -38.49 -14.12
N ASN A 98 -28.46 -37.58 -13.17
CA ASN A 98 -27.55 -36.48 -12.88
C ASN A 98 -26.34 -37.02 -12.11
N ALA A 99 -25.14 -36.84 -12.65
CA ALA A 99 -23.89 -37.12 -11.96
C ALA A 99 -22.93 -35.93 -12.11
N TYR A 100 -22.81 -35.12 -11.07
CA TYR A 100 -21.66 -34.22 -10.94
C TYR A 100 -20.40 -35.10 -10.77
N PRO A 101 -19.27 -34.77 -11.43
CA PRO A 101 -18.02 -35.50 -11.21
C PRO A 101 -17.57 -35.33 -9.75
N ALA A 102 -17.36 -36.44 -9.06
CA ALA A 102 -17.00 -36.42 -7.64
C ALA A 102 -15.66 -35.71 -7.42
N ILE A 103 -15.63 -34.77 -6.46
CA ILE A 103 -14.41 -34.10 -6.03
C ILE A 103 -13.48 -35.14 -5.40
N ILE A 104 -12.24 -35.22 -5.90
CA ILE A 104 -11.24 -36.17 -5.39
C ILE A 104 -10.81 -35.72 -4.00
N THR A 105 -11.32 -36.37 -2.95
CA THR A 105 -10.90 -36.12 -1.56
C THR A 105 -9.50 -36.70 -1.32
N PRO A 106 -8.48 -35.88 -0.99
CA PRO A 106 -7.17 -36.41 -0.61
C PRO A 106 -7.28 -37.12 0.75
N ARG A 107 -6.86 -38.38 0.81
CA ARG A 107 -6.85 -39.18 2.04
C ARG A 107 -5.81 -38.60 3.00
N ALA A 108 -6.24 -38.09 4.15
CA ALA A 108 -5.36 -37.43 5.12
C ALA A 108 -4.29 -38.38 5.68
N GLY A 109 -3.03 -38.19 5.25
CA GLY A 109 -1.85 -38.73 5.91
C GLY A 109 -1.36 -37.76 6.99
N LEU A 110 -1.08 -38.28 8.19
CA LEU A 110 -0.49 -37.52 9.30
C LEU A 110 1.04 -37.49 9.18
N GLU A 111 1.54 -36.86 8.11
CA GLU A 111 2.97 -36.61 7.89
C GLU A 111 3.24 -35.10 7.76
N ASP A 112 4.47 -34.70 8.11
CA ASP A 112 4.84 -33.36 8.59
C ASP A 112 4.36 -32.18 7.72
N GLN A 113 3.27 -31.51 8.16
CA GLN A 113 2.71 -30.34 7.46
C GLN A 113 3.67 -29.14 7.42
N ARG A 114 4.74 -29.11 8.23
CA ARG A 114 5.76 -28.05 8.19
C ARG A 114 6.51 -28.00 6.86
N ALA A 115 6.51 -29.10 6.09
CA ALA A 115 7.14 -29.18 4.78
C ALA A 115 6.43 -28.35 3.67
N LEU A 116 5.17 -27.95 3.87
CA LEU A 116 4.38 -27.24 2.84
C LEU A 116 4.63 -25.72 2.80
N SER A 117 5.03 -25.11 3.91
CA SER A 117 5.43 -23.70 3.96
C SER A 117 6.92 -23.54 3.66
N LYS A 118 7.29 -23.61 2.38
CA LYS A 118 8.68 -23.37 1.96
C LYS A 118 9.10 -21.94 2.28
N ALA A 119 10.29 -21.76 2.88
CA ALA A 119 10.80 -20.46 3.29
C ALA A 119 10.90 -19.46 2.11
N PRO A 120 10.82 -18.14 2.37
CA PRO A 120 10.85 -17.10 1.34
C PRO A 120 12.07 -17.21 0.43
N ARG A 121 11.92 -16.88 -0.86
CA ARG A 121 13.00 -17.04 -1.84
C ARG A 121 14.07 -15.99 -1.63
N LEU A 122 15.20 -16.41 -1.06
CA LEU A 122 16.45 -15.66 -1.08
C LEU A 122 16.93 -15.51 -2.54
N LEU A 123 17.50 -14.34 -2.85
CA LEU A 123 18.12 -14.07 -4.14
C LEU A 123 19.64 -14.32 -4.04
N PRO A 124 20.30 -14.77 -5.12
CA PRO A 124 21.73 -15.08 -5.10
C PRO A 124 22.62 -13.83 -5.01
N HIS A 125 22.08 -12.67 -5.36
CA HIS A 125 22.67 -11.35 -5.16
C HIS A 125 21.56 -10.37 -4.75
N LEU A 126 21.96 -9.24 -4.17
CA LEU A 126 21.05 -8.15 -3.85
C LEU A 126 20.50 -7.52 -5.16
N PRO A 127 19.21 -7.13 -5.23
CA PRO A 127 18.68 -6.29 -6.30
C PRO A 127 19.35 -4.91 -6.32
N LYS A 128 19.39 -4.27 -7.49
CA LYS A 128 19.70 -2.84 -7.58
C LYS A 128 18.42 -2.05 -7.37
N VAL A 129 18.54 -0.96 -6.61
CA VAL A 129 17.45 -0.02 -6.36
C VAL A 129 17.93 1.41 -6.50
N GLU A 130 17.06 2.31 -6.94
CA GLU A 130 17.30 3.75 -6.92
C GLU A 130 16.07 4.49 -6.41
N CYS A 131 16.26 5.37 -5.43
CA CYS A 131 15.24 6.30 -4.98
C CYS A 131 15.09 7.42 -6.03
N ILE A 132 13.96 7.40 -6.74
CA ILE A 132 13.68 8.34 -7.83
C ILE A 132 13.28 9.71 -7.26
N VAL A 133 12.39 9.71 -6.27
CA VAL A 133 11.80 10.92 -5.67
C VAL A 133 11.47 10.72 -4.19
N ARG A 134 11.53 11.80 -3.40
CA ARG A 134 11.09 11.86 -1.99
C ARG A 134 10.13 13.03 -1.75
N ALA A 135 9.00 12.78 -1.11
CA ALA A 135 8.02 13.81 -0.75
C ALA A 135 7.70 13.81 0.75
N ARG A 136 7.64 14.99 1.38
CA ARG A 136 7.15 15.15 2.77
C ARG A 136 5.62 15.09 2.78
N ILE A 137 5.05 14.17 3.55
CA ILE A 137 3.61 14.02 3.72
C ILE A 137 3.20 14.63 5.06
N PRO A 138 2.28 15.62 5.08
CA PRO A 138 1.66 16.08 6.34
C PRO A 138 0.81 14.96 6.94
N THR A 139 1.04 14.65 8.22
CA THR A 139 0.25 13.69 8.99
C THR A 139 -0.75 14.42 9.90
N THR A 140 -1.84 13.75 10.29
CA THR A 140 -2.82 14.29 11.26
C THR A 140 -2.29 14.33 12.70
N SER A 141 -1.29 13.51 13.02
CA SER A 141 -0.56 13.53 14.30
C SER A 141 0.52 14.61 14.38
N GLY A 142 0.83 15.30 13.27
CA GLY A 142 1.93 16.27 13.18
C GLY A 142 3.32 15.66 13.01
N ALA A 143 3.44 14.33 13.10
CA ALA A 143 4.69 13.59 12.89
C ALA A 143 5.30 13.87 11.50
N GLU A 144 6.63 14.00 11.45
CA GLU A 144 7.37 14.18 10.19
C GLU A 144 7.46 12.85 9.45
N MET A 145 6.80 12.77 8.28
CA MET A 145 6.78 11.57 7.44
C MET A 145 7.20 11.91 6.01
N PHE A 146 8.03 11.06 5.41
CA PHE A 146 8.54 11.19 4.05
C PHE A 146 8.34 9.89 3.27
N LEU A 147 7.64 9.96 2.13
CA LEU A 147 7.58 8.85 1.17
C LEU A 147 8.78 8.94 0.24
N HIS A 148 9.53 7.84 0.13
CA HIS A 148 10.58 7.63 -0.86
C HIS A 148 10.08 6.60 -1.88
N LEU A 149 10.16 6.92 -3.18
CA LEU A 149 9.73 6.05 -4.27
C LEU A 149 10.95 5.39 -4.93
N TYR A 150 10.94 4.06 -5.02
CA TYR A 150 12.05 3.24 -5.49
C TYR A 150 11.70 2.49 -6.78
N GLN A 151 12.58 2.59 -7.78
CA GLN A 151 12.61 1.68 -8.94
C GLN A 151 13.71 0.62 -8.74
N ASN A 152 13.61 -0.51 -9.45
CA ASN A 152 14.46 -1.68 -9.23
C ASN A 152 14.71 -2.49 -10.52
N ASP A 153 15.65 -3.46 -10.46
CA ASP A 153 16.03 -4.31 -11.61
C ASP A 153 15.44 -5.74 -11.60
N VAL A 154 14.49 -6.04 -10.70
CA VAL A 154 13.87 -7.37 -10.53
C VAL A 154 12.39 -7.40 -10.93
N ASP A 155 11.63 -6.33 -10.71
CA ASP A 155 10.27 -6.18 -11.26
C ASP A 155 9.97 -4.75 -11.77
N ASN A 156 8.98 -4.65 -12.68
CA ASN A 156 8.55 -3.38 -13.27
C ASN A 156 7.64 -2.57 -12.33
N LYS A 157 7.86 -2.62 -11.00
CA LYS A 157 7.05 -1.91 -10.02
C LYS A 157 7.87 -0.88 -9.24
N GLU A 158 7.18 0.17 -8.85
CA GLU A 158 7.70 1.18 -7.94
C GLU A 158 7.33 0.79 -6.50
N HIS A 159 8.34 0.60 -5.64
CA HIS A 159 8.15 0.25 -4.23
C HIS A 159 8.37 1.49 -3.36
N LEU A 160 7.92 1.46 -2.11
CA LEU A 160 7.90 2.63 -1.23
C LEU A 160 8.70 2.40 0.06
N ALA A 161 9.34 3.45 0.55
CA ALA A 161 9.79 3.52 1.94
C ALA A 161 9.15 4.74 2.63
N ILE A 162 8.32 4.46 3.64
CA ILE A 162 7.69 5.45 4.50
C ILE A 162 8.65 5.70 5.66
N VAL A 163 9.40 6.80 5.60
CA VAL A 163 10.39 7.19 6.60
C VAL A 163 9.77 8.17 7.58
N PHE A 164 9.98 7.95 8.87
CA PHE A 164 9.57 8.83 9.96
C PHE A 164 10.80 9.56 10.50
N GLY A 165 10.66 10.85 10.79
CA GLY A 165 11.77 11.75 11.07
C GLY A 165 12.58 12.13 9.82
N ASN A 166 13.77 12.70 10.01
CA ASN A 166 14.62 13.24 8.93
C ASN A 166 16.09 12.73 9.00
N SER A 167 16.36 11.76 9.89
CA SER A 167 17.68 11.17 10.13
C SER A 167 18.04 10.06 9.13
N ILE A 168 17.06 9.26 8.71
CA ILE A 168 17.23 8.19 7.70
C ILE A 168 17.12 8.82 6.31
N ARG A 169 18.10 8.57 5.43
CA ARG A 169 18.21 9.20 4.11
C ARG A 169 18.76 8.25 3.05
N SER A 170 18.19 8.31 1.85
CA SER A 170 18.63 7.51 0.70
C SER A 170 19.94 8.03 0.09
N ARG A 171 20.90 7.12 -0.10
CA ARG A 171 22.20 7.37 -0.75
C ARG A 171 22.04 7.67 -2.24
N SER A 172 21.22 6.89 -2.95
CA SER A 172 20.92 7.10 -4.36
C SER A 172 20.11 8.39 -4.61
N LEU A 173 19.26 8.79 -3.66
CA LEU A 173 18.63 10.11 -3.65
C LEU A 173 19.66 11.22 -3.43
N ASP A 174 20.47 11.16 -2.37
CA ASP A 174 21.36 12.28 -2.04
C ASP A 174 22.58 12.42 -2.96
N ARG A 175 22.93 11.39 -3.74
CA ARG A 175 23.86 11.47 -4.87
C ARG A 175 23.47 12.60 -5.84
N VAL A 176 24.46 13.30 -6.39
CA VAL A 176 24.27 14.30 -7.47
C VAL A 176 24.20 13.55 -8.81
N ARG A 177 23.24 13.91 -9.67
CA ARG A 177 23.13 13.36 -11.04
C ARG A 177 23.85 14.28 -12.04
N GLU A 178 24.30 13.73 -13.17
CA GLU A 178 24.94 14.52 -14.22
C GLU A 178 23.94 15.49 -14.87
N GLY A 179 24.34 16.75 -15.09
CA GLY A 179 23.46 17.80 -15.61
C GLY A 179 22.38 18.34 -14.64
N GLU A 180 22.31 17.84 -13.41
CA GLU A 180 21.28 18.20 -12.41
C GLU A 180 21.45 19.64 -11.87
N THR A 181 20.40 20.45 -11.92
CA THR A 181 20.36 21.75 -11.22
C THR A 181 19.93 21.60 -9.77
N GLU A 182 20.19 22.62 -8.93
CA GLU A 182 19.65 22.67 -7.57
C GLU A 182 18.11 22.62 -7.53
N MET A 183 17.43 23.13 -8.57
CA MET A 183 15.97 23.05 -8.67
C MET A 183 15.50 21.62 -8.92
N ASP A 184 16.09 20.91 -9.88
CA ASP A 184 15.76 19.49 -10.16
C ASP A 184 16.00 18.62 -8.92
N ARG A 185 17.11 18.89 -8.23
CA ARG A 185 17.49 18.24 -6.98
C ARG A 185 16.47 18.52 -5.85
N MET A 186 15.92 19.72 -5.76
CA MET A 186 14.83 20.04 -4.83
C MET A 186 13.49 19.42 -5.25
N ILE A 187 13.16 19.42 -6.54
CA ILE A 187 11.92 18.84 -7.11
C ILE A 187 11.81 17.35 -6.79
N ARG A 188 12.90 16.58 -7.02
CA ARG A 188 12.95 15.16 -6.64
C ARG A 188 13.13 14.91 -5.14
N GLY A 189 13.27 15.96 -4.33
CA GLY A 189 13.25 15.87 -2.88
C GLY A 189 14.59 15.66 -2.16
N ALA A 190 15.73 15.79 -2.85
CA ALA A 190 17.07 15.55 -2.31
C ALA A 190 17.65 16.76 -1.53
N TYR A 191 16.87 17.27 -0.58
CA TYR A 191 17.16 18.45 0.24
C TYR A 191 17.25 18.15 1.75
N VAL A 192 17.80 19.09 2.53
CA VAL A 192 17.74 19.09 4.02
C VAL A 192 16.71 20.11 4.54
N GLY A 193 16.24 19.97 5.78
CA GLY A 193 15.26 20.90 6.35
C GLY A 193 13.92 20.88 5.59
N ARG A 194 13.29 22.05 5.41
CA ARG A 194 11.94 22.18 4.82
C ARG A 194 11.95 23.04 3.55
N LEU A 195 11.20 22.65 2.51
CA LEU A 195 11.00 23.52 1.34
C LEU A 195 10.12 24.73 1.71
N ARG A 196 10.46 25.87 1.11
CA ARG A 196 9.73 27.14 1.17
C ARG A 196 9.81 27.84 -0.19
N PRO A 197 8.82 28.66 -0.60
CA PRO A 197 8.92 29.47 -1.82
C PRO A 197 10.20 30.31 -1.82
N GLY A 198 10.85 30.43 -2.97
CA GLY A 198 12.09 31.20 -3.15
C GLY A 198 13.36 30.54 -2.61
N ARG A 199 13.31 29.32 -2.05
CA ARG A 199 14.52 28.58 -1.63
C ARG A 199 15.41 28.26 -2.83
N GLN A 200 16.72 28.48 -2.69
CA GLN A 200 17.71 28.29 -3.77
C GLN A 200 18.68 27.11 -3.57
N SER A 201 18.94 26.69 -2.31
CA SER A 201 19.87 25.59 -2.01
C SER A 201 19.15 24.35 -1.50
N SER A 202 19.50 23.18 -2.05
CA SER A 202 19.09 21.88 -1.53
C SER A 202 19.85 21.49 -0.25
N ARG A 203 21.12 21.89 -0.12
CA ARG A 203 22.07 21.39 0.90
C ARG A 203 22.03 22.15 2.23
N TYR A 204 21.50 23.38 2.25
CA TYR A 204 21.38 24.20 3.44
C TYR A 204 19.95 24.73 3.58
N ASP A 205 19.51 24.97 4.81
CA ASP A 205 18.21 25.59 5.11
C ASP A 205 18.43 26.84 5.96
N GLU A 206 18.48 28.01 5.33
CA GLU A 206 18.77 29.29 6.00
C GLU A 206 17.65 29.73 6.95
N ALA A 207 16.52 28.99 7.02
CA ALA A 207 15.52 29.19 8.06
C ALA A 207 16.02 28.73 9.45
N ILE A 208 17.02 27.85 9.49
CA ILE A 208 17.61 27.30 10.71
C ILE A 208 18.91 28.09 10.97
N PRO A 209 18.95 29.02 11.95
CA PRO A 209 20.15 29.79 12.23
C PRO A 209 21.24 28.88 12.78
N SER A 210 22.28 28.64 11.97
CA SER A 210 23.48 27.93 12.40
C SER A 210 24.21 28.76 13.46
N LYS A 211 24.24 28.27 14.71
CA LYS A 211 25.03 28.90 15.79
C LYS A 211 26.54 28.87 15.53
N ASP A 212 27.02 27.99 14.65
CA ASP A 212 28.43 27.82 14.32
C ASP A 212 28.73 28.16 12.85
N THR A 213 29.11 29.41 12.57
CA THR A 213 29.62 29.83 11.26
C THR A 213 31.10 29.50 11.08
N HIS A 214 31.47 28.21 10.97
CA HIS A 214 32.77 27.82 10.42
C HIS A 214 32.80 26.42 9.77
N SER A 215 33.10 26.42 8.46
CA SER A 215 33.47 25.27 7.61
C SER A 215 32.42 24.18 7.35
N PRO A 216 32.42 23.55 6.16
CA PRO A 216 31.51 22.46 5.83
C PRO A 216 31.97 21.16 6.49
N LYS A 217 31.70 21.02 7.80
CA LYS A 217 31.66 19.68 8.41
C LYS A 217 30.54 18.90 7.72
N ASN A 218 30.83 17.69 7.26
CA ASN A 218 29.81 16.76 6.73
C ASN A 218 28.61 16.77 7.67
N THR A 219 27.40 16.97 7.13
CA THR A 219 26.15 17.02 7.89
C THR A 219 26.11 15.83 8.83
N SER A 220 26.30 16.09 10.13
CA SER A 220 26.48 15.02 11.11
C SER A 220 25.19 14.21 11.15
N VAL A 221 25.27 12.96 10.70
CA VAL A 221 24.24 11.96 10.96
C VAL A 221 23.99 12.01 12.46
N GLN A 222 22.79 12.43 12.86
CA GLN A 222 22.43 12.42 14.27
C GLN A 222 22.45 10.97 14.71
N THR A 223 23.46 10.61 15.50
CA THR A 223 23.59 9.28 16.08
C THR A 223 22.34 8.99 16.89
N LEU A 224 21.47 8.14 16.36
CA LEU A 224 20.28 7.71 17.09
C LEU A 224 20.79 6.89 18.29
N SER A 225 20.37 7.25 19.50
CA SER A 225 20.81 6.54 20.72
C SER A 225 20.30 5.09 20.76
N GLN A 226 19.33 4.76 19.91
CA GLN A 226 18.84 3.41 19.67
C GLN A 226 18.75 3.14 18.16
N ALA A 227 19.02 1.90 17.74
CA ALA A 227 18.83 1.47 16.35
C ALA A 227 17.38 1.73 15.87
N PRO A 228 17.18 2.20 14.63
CA PRO A 228 15.87 2.59 14.13
C PRO A 228 14.91 1.39 14.04
N LEU A 229 13.63 1.65 14.31
CA LEU A 229 12.56 0.68 14.14
C LEU A 229 12.27 0.50 12.65
N VAL A 230 12.28 -0.74 12.17
CA VAL A 230 12.08 -1.10 10.78
C VAL A 230 10.90 -2.05 10.66
N ARG A 231 9.98 -1.75 9.75
CA ARG A 231 8.86 -2.62 9.39
C ARG A 231 8.93 -2.95 7.91
N ILE A 232 9.05 -4.23 7.58
CA ILE A 232 8.89 -4.67 6.19
C ILE A 232 7.41 -5.05 6.00
N HIS A 233 6.71 -4.30 5.16
CA HIS A 233 5.29 -4.50 4.86
C HIS A 233 5.13 -5.09 3.45
N SER A 234 4.14 -5.97 3.27
CA SER A 234 3.71 -6.46 1.96
C SER A 234 2.32 -5.92 1.70
N GLU A 235 2.15 -5.15 0.63
CA GLU A 235 0.89 -4.60 0.12
C GLU A 235 -0.29 -5.56 0.32
N CYS A 236 -1.36 -5.08 0.97
CA CYS A 236 -2.59 -5.81 1.23
C CYS A 236 -3.79 -4.87 1.11
N TYR A 237 -4.15 -4.52 -0.13
CA TYR A 237 -5.19 -3.55 -0.47
C TYR A 237 -6.51 -3.77 0.30
N THR A 238 -6.92 -5.03 0.45
CA THR A 238 -8.16 -5.37 1.17
C THR A 238 -8.10 -5.03 2.66
N GLY A 239 -6.96 -5.23 3.33
CA GLY A 239 -6.80 -4.92 4.75
C GLY A 239 -6.51 -3.44 5.01
N GLU A 240 -5.75 -2.80 4.12
CA GLU A 240 -5.24 -1.43 4.28
C GLU A 240 -6.19 -0.36 3.75
N THR A 241 -6.88 -0.62 2.64
CA THR A 241 -7.73 0.36 1.93
C THR A 241 -9.22 0.03 2.02
N ALA A 242 -9.58 -1.24 2.14
CA ALA A 242 -10.98 -1.69 2.20
C ALA A 242 -11.42 -2.20 3.59
N TRP A 243 -10.64 -1.92 4.65
CA TRP A 243 -10.95 -2.23 6.05
C TRP A 243 -11.34 -3.70 6.33
N SER A 244 -10.81 -4.65 5.56
CA SER A 244 -11.24 -6.04 5.60
C SER A 244 -10.84 -6.76 6.89
N ALA A 245 -11.85 -7.20 7.65
CA ALA A 245 -11.70 -8.02 8.86
C ALA A 245 -11.21 -9.47 8.59
N ARG A 246 -10.76 -9.80 7.36
CA ARG A 246 -10.13 -11.09 7.00
C ARG A 246 -8.65 -11.20 7.39
N CYS A 247 -8.00 -10.07 7.71
CA CYS A 247 -6.58 -10.05 8.03
C CYS A 247 -6.22 -8.87 8.93
N ASP A 248 -5.05 -8.97 9.56
CA ASP A 248 -4.46 -7.95 10.43
C ASP A 248 -3.65 -6.88 9.67
N CYS A 249 -3.58 -6.93 8.33
CA CYS A 249 -2.59 -6.13 7.58
C CYS A 249 -2.74 -4.60 7.76
N GLY A 250 -3.97 -4.07 7.77
CA GLY A 250 -4.23 -2.66 8.05
C GLY A 250 -3.81 -2.26 9.46
N GLU A 251 -4.26 -3.01 10.48
CA GLU A 251 -3.90 -2.81 11.89
C GLU A 251 -2.36 -2.89 12.09
N GLN A 252 -1.67 -3.78 11.38
CA GLN A 252 -0.20 -3.87 11.38
C GLN A 252 0.51 -2.75 10.60
N LEU A 253 -0.16 -2.05 9.69
CA LEU A 253 0.39 -0.85 9.05
C LEU A 253 0.25 0.36 9.97
N ASP A 254 -0.94 0.54 10.54
CA ASP A 254 -1.27 1.63 11.48
C ASP A 254 -0.43 1.56 12.76
N GLU A 255 -0.30 0.38 13.38
CA GLU A 255 0.52 0.20 14.59
C GLU A 255 2.02 0.45 14.30
N ALA A 256 2.51 0.07 13.12
CA ALA A 256 3.88 0.37 12.72
C ALA A 256 4.10 1.87 12.52
N ALA A 257 3.16 2.56 11.86
CA ALA A 257 3.21 4.00 11.66
C ALA A 257 3.12 4.76 13.00
N ARG A 258 2.26 4.30 13.92
CA ARG A 258 2.13 4.85 15.27
C ARG A 258 3.43 4.72 16.07
N LEU A 259 4.00 3.51 16.14
CA LEU A 259 5.24 3.23 16.87
C LEU A 259 6.46 4.00 16.33
N MET A 260 6.44 4.44 15.07
CA MET A 260 7.48 5.30 14.47
C MET A 260 7.16 6.80 14.53
N SER A 261 5.91 7.17 14.82
CA SER A 261 5.44 8.56 14.93
C SER A 261 5.46 9.11 16.35
N GLU A 262 5.39 8.24 17.36
CA GLU A 262 5.47 8.62 18.78
C GLU A 262 6.93 8.85 19.20
N PRO A 263 7.23 9.87 20.03
CA PRO A 263 8.55 10.00 20.66
C PRO A 263 8.88 8.76 21.48
N ALA A 264 10.13 8.29 21.41
CA ALA A 264 10.54 7.11 22.16
C ALA A 264 10.52 7.38 23.67
N THR A 265 9.58 6.78 24.39
CA THR A 265 9.59 6.76 25.86
C THR A 265 10.78 5.92 26.33
N PRO A 266 11.75 6.48 27.08
CA PRO A 266 12.90 5.70 27.53
C PRO A 266 12.47 4.63 28.55
N PRO A 267 13.07 3.42 28.52
CA PRO A 267 12.67 2.32 29.40
C PRO A 267 13.17 2.49 30.85
N SER A 268 14.22 3.29 31.05
CA SER A 268 14.60 3.88 32.34
C SER A 268 14.16 5.35 32.37
N GLY A 269 13.83 5.86 33.56
CA GLY A 269 13.47 7.27 33.77
C GLY A 269 14.68 8.21 33.79
N GLU A 270 15.61 8.03 32.84
CA GLU A 270 16.80 8.86 32.68
C GLU A 270 16.54 9.88 31.55
N ASP A 271 16.88 11.15 31.79
CA ASP A 271 16.75 12.24 30.80
C ASP A 271 17.86 12.13 29.73
N THR A 272 17.82 11.08 28.91
CA THR A 272 18.71 10.93 27.74
C THR A 272 18.15 11.71 26.56
N ASP A 273 18.87 12.73 26.11
CA ASP A 273 18.43 13.68 25.08
C ASP A 273 17.91 13.04 23.78
N ALA A 274 16.74 13.53 23.35
CA ALA A 274 16.40 13.84 21.96
C ALA A 274 16.42 12.73 20.87
N SER A 275 16.36 11.43 21.22
CA SER A 275 16.00 10.41 20.22
C SER A 275 14.49 10.45 19.90
N GLY A 276 14.09 11.42 19.09
CA GLY A 276 12.72 11.66 18.66
C GLY A 276 12.12 10.53 17.80
N PRO A 277 10.84 10.68 17.37
CA PRO A 277 10.15 9.69 16.54
C PRO A 277 10.93 9.40 15.25
N GLY A 278 11.16 8.12 14.96
CA GLY A 278 11.98 7.70 13.83
C GLY A 278 11.88 6.21 13.51
N GLY A 279 11.98 5.90 12.22
CA GLY A 279 11.91 4.54 11.69
C GLY A 279 11.58 4.50 10.22
N VAL A 280 11.46 3.29 9.65
CA VAL A 280 11.02 3.11 8.27
C VAL A 280 10.10 1.91 8.07
N ILE A 281 8.99 2.15 7.36
CA ILE A 281 8.15 1.10 6.80
C ILE A 281 8.55 0.92 5.33
N VAL A 282 9.25 -0.16 4.99
CA VAL A 282 9.49 -0.55 3.60
C VAL A 282 8.26 -1.29 3.09
N TYR A 283 7.50 -0.64 2.22
CA TYR A 283 6.24 -1.09 1.67
C TYR A 283 6.47 -1.70 0.29
N LEU A 284 6.45 -3.03 0.22
CA LEU A 284 6.70 -3.80 -1.00
C LEU A 284 5.38 -4.17 -1.69
N ARG A 285 5.27 -3.85 -2.99
CA ARG A 285 4.08 -4.08 -3.82
C ARG A 285 4.02 -5.52 -4.34
N GLN A 286 3.75 -6.43 -3.41
CA GLN A 286 3.68 -7.87 -3.60
C GLN A 286 2.43 -8.46 -2.95
N GLU A 287 1.28 -7.87 -3.28
CA GLU A 287 -0.06 -8.34 -2.93
C GLU A 287 -0.26 -9.85 -3.14
N GLY A 288 -1.09 -10.45 -2.28
CA GLY A 288 -1.43 -11.87 -2.30
C GLY A 288 -0.30 -12.80 -1.86
N ARG A 289 0.80 -12.28 -1.30
CA ARG A 289 2.10 -12.98 -1.17
C ARG A 289 2.80 -13.19 -2.52
N GLY A 290 2.64 -12.24 -3.44
CA GLY A 290 3.26 -12.25 -4.77
C GLY A 290 2.37 -12.75 -5.91
N ILE A 291 1.23 -13.39 -5.61
CA ILE A 291 0.27 -13.87 -6.64
C ILE A 291 -0.63 -12.74 -7.20
N GLY A 292 -0.65 -11.57 -6.55
CA GLY A 292 -1.46 -10.41 -6.95
C GLY A 292 -2.92 -10.45 -6.45
N LEU A 293 -3.62 -9.33 -6.64
CA LEU A 293 -4.95 -9.12 -6.08
C LEU A 293 -6.02 -10.05 -6.67
N GLY A 294 -6.02 -10.28 -7.99
CA GLY A 294 -7.04 -11.13 -8.64
C GLY A 294 -7.02 -12.57 -8.13
N GLU A 295 -5.84 -13.16 -7.99
CA GLU A 295 -5.67 -14.52 -7.47
C GLU A 295 -5.98 -14.61 -5.97
N LYS A 296 -5.62 -13.58 -5.19
CA LYS A 296 -6.04 -13.45 -3.78
C LYS A 296 -7.56 -13.42 -3.62
N LEU A 297 -8.29 -12.71 -4.50
CA LEU A 297 -9.76 -12.67 -4.46
C LEU A 297 -10.37 -14.03 -4.86
N LYS A 298 -9.79 -14.74 -5.85
CA LYS A 298 -10.18 -16.14 -6.12
C LYS A 298 -9.95 -17.05 -4.92
N ALA A 299 -8.81 -16.90 -4.23
CA ALA A 299 -8.49 -17.68 -3.04
C ALA A 299 -9.48 -17.39 -1.90
N TYR A 300 -9.93 -16.14 -1.74
CA TYR A 300 -11.03 -15.82 -0.81
C TYR A 300 -12.34 -16.52 -1.20
N ASN A 301 -12.75 -16.50 -2.47
CA ASN A 301 -13.96 -17.22 -2.90
C ASN A 301 -13.89 -18.73 -2.62
N LEU A 302 -12.69 -19.34 -2.70
CA LEU A 302 -12.49 -20.76 -2.32
C LEU A 302 -12.56 -20.97 -0.80
N GLN A 303 -12.11 -20.01 0.01
CA GLN A 303 -12.28 -20.04 1.48
C GLN A 303 -13.74 -19.85 1.89
N ASP A 304 -14.48 -18.99 1.19
CA ASP A 304 -15.94 -18.82 1.34
C ASP A 304 -16.73 -20.09 0.93
N LEU A 305 -16.14 -20.96 0.10
CA LEU A 305 -16.65 -22.29 -0.25
C LEU A 305 -16.14 -23.41 0.68
N GLY A 306 -15.35 -23.09 1.70
CA GLY A 306 -14.93 -24.00 2.77
C GLY A 306 -13.50 -24.54 2.69
N SER A 307 -12.70 -24.20 1.67
CA SER A 307 -11.29 -24.61 1.60
C SER A 307 -10.41 -23.81 2.57
N ASP A 308 -9.35 -24.42 3.11
CA ASP A 308 -8.39 -23.66 3.93
C ASP A 308 -7.44 -22.78 3.09
N THR A 309 -6.73 -21.83 3.72
CA THR A 309 -5.85 -20.88 3.00
C THR A 309 -4.71 -21.56 2.23
N VAL A 310 -4.27 -22.76 2.61
CA VAL A 310 -3.25 -23.54 1.88
C VAL A 310 -3.91 -24.28 0.72
N GLU A 311 -5.03 -24.95 0.98
CA GLU A 311 -5.83 -25.67 -0.03
C GLU A 311 -6.28 -24.73 -1.17
N ALA A 312 -6.81 -23.55 -0.84
CA ALA A 312 -7.22 -22.55 -1.83
C ALA A 312 -6.07 -22.12 -2.76
N ASN A 313 -4.83 -22.03 -2.25
CA ASN A 313 -3.66 -21.73 -3.09
C ASN A 313 -3.26 -22.94 -3.95
N LEU A 314 -3.31 -24.16 -3.40
CA LEU A 314 -3.01 -25.39 -4.15
C LEU A 314 -4.02 -25.63 -5.29
N LEU A 315 -5.31 -25.38 -5.06
CA LEU A 315 -6.36 -25.44 -6.09
C LEU A 315 -6.11 -24.44 -7.23
N LEU A 316 -5.61 -23.25 -6.91
CA LEU A 316 -5.19 -22.23 -7.88
C LEU A 316 -3.77 -22.47 -8.45
N ARG A 317 -3.08 -23.54 -8.02
CA ARG A 317 -1.70 -23.92 -8.40
C ARG A 317 -0.62 -22.90 -7.99
N HIS A 318 -0.89 -22.08 -6.98
CA HIS A 318 0.05 -21.11 -6.44
C HIS A 318 0.88 -21.70 -5.29
N PRO A 319 2.15 -21.26 -5.09
CA PRO A 319 2.91 -21.59 -3.90
C PRO A 319 2.32 -20.89 -2.65
N ALA A 320 2.51 -21.46 -1.46
CA ALA A 320 2.04 -20.88 -0.20
C ALA A 320 2.64 -19.49 0.12
N ASP A 321 3.81 -19.18 -0.45
CA ASP A 321 4.40 -17.84 -0.47
C ASP A 321 5.31 -17.70 -1.71
N ALA A 322 5.09 -16.68 -2.55
CA ALA A 322 5.92 -16.40 -3.72
C ALA A 322 6.92 -15.25 -3.50
N ARG A 323 6.96 -14.68 -2.28
CA ARG A 323 7.68 -13.44 -2.00
C ARG A 323 9.20 -13.62 -1.95
N SER A 324 9.88 -12.53 -2.31
CA SER A 324 11.28 -12.30 -1.95
C SER A 324 11.38 -11.04 -1.09
N TYR A 325 12.40 -10.99 -0.24
CA TYR A 325 12.69 -9.86 0.63
C TYR A 325 14.02 -9.15 0.33
N GLY A 326 14.83 -9.66 -0.61
CA GLY A 326 16.09 -9.02 -1.00
C GLY A 326 15.91 -7.58 -1.52
N LEU A 327 14.74 -7.26 -2.09
CA LEU A 327 14.40 -5.89 -2.48
C LEU A 327 14.21 -4.94 -1.29
N ALA A 328 13.69 -5.44 -0.15
CA ALA A 328 13.64 -4.67 1.08
C ALA A 328 15.05 -4.49 1.68
N THR A 329 15.88 -5.53 1.68
CA THR A 329 17.29 -5.42 2.08
C THR A 329 18.02 -4.38 1.23
N ALA A 330 17.81 -4.36 -0.08
CA ALA A 330 18.38 -3.35 -0.99
C ALA A 330 17.95 -1.92 -0.64
N ILE A 331 16.65 -1.70 -0.38
CA ILE A 331 16.11 -0.40 0.06
C ILE A 331 16.72 0.01 1.42
N LEU A 332 16.87 -0.91 2.37
CA LEU A 332 17.50 -0.61 3.67
C LEU A 332 18.97 -0.22 3.54
N VAL A 333 19.75 -0.92 2.71
CA VAL A 333 21.16 -0.56 2.44
C VAL A 333 21.26 0.83 1.80
N ASP A 334 20.40 1.14 0.82
CA ASP A 334 20.35 2.48 0.22
C ASP A 334 19.94 3.57 1.22
N LEU A 335 19.04 3.29 2.17
CA LEU A 335 18.66 4.19 3.27
C LEU A 335 19.73 4.34 4.37
N GLY A 336 20.91 3.71 4.22
CA GLY A 336 21.98 3.75 5.21
C GLY A 336 21.76 2.86 6.43
N LEU A 337 20.89 1.86 6.31
CA LEU A 337 20.54 0.88 7.35
C LEU A 337 21.15 -0.51 7.08
N GLY A 338 22.20 -0.56 6.25
CA GLY A 338 22.98 -1.77 5.98
C GLY A 338 24.01 -2.09 7.06
N GLN A 339 24.92 -3.02 6.74
CA GLN A 339 26.05 -3.43 7.59
C GLN A 339 26.96 -2.27 8.01
N ASP A 340 27.03 -1.20 7.21
CA ASP A 340 27.81 0.02 7.45
C ASP A 340 27.03 1.12 8.19
N SER A 341 25.85 0.80 8.77
CA SER A 341 25.04 1.77 9.50
C SER A 341 25.67 2.19 10.82
N SER A 342 25.73 3.50 11.08
CA SER A 342 26.27 4.12 12.30
C SER A 342 25.62 3.64 13.60
N ASN A 343 24.39 3.13 13.51
CA ASN A 343 23.60 2.70 14.66
C ASN A 343 23.77 1.19 14.95
N GLY A 344 24.69 0.52 14.24
CA GLY A 344 25.05 -0.88 14.41
C GLY A 344 24.01 -1.89 13.91
N GLY A 345 22.98 -1.46 13.18
CA GLY A 345 21.90 -2.30 12.67
C GLY A 345 20.51 -1.69 12.83
N ILE A 346 19.50 -2.56 12.83
CA ILE A 346 18.06 -2.23 12.89
C ILE A 346 17.31 -3.05 13.95
N ARG A 347 16.15 -2.54 14.38
CA ARG A 347 15.16 -3.30 15.17
C ARG A 347 13.98 -3.68 14.28
N LEU A 348 13.78 -4.97 14.02
CA LEU A 348 12.85 -5.45 13.00
C LEU A 348 11.49 -5.85 13.61
N LEU A 349 10.44 -5.09 13.27
CA LEU A 349 9.06 -5.27 13.74
C LEU A 349 8.35 -6.41 13.00
N THR A 350 8.58 -7.66 13.44
CA THR A 350 8.06 -8.86 12.78
C THR A 350 7.82 -10.06 13.70
N ASN A 351 6.81 -10.84 13.32
CA ASN A 351 6.44 -12.12 13.93
C ASN A 351 6.97 -13.33 13.14
N ASN A 352 7.48 -13.11 11.92
CA ASN A 352 7.92 -14.19 11.05
C ASN A 352 9.45 -14.37 11.19
N PRO A 353 9.95 -15.48 11.76
CA PRO A 353 11.40 -15.73 11.88
C PRO A 353 12.10 -15.78 10.53
N ASP A 354 11.47 -16.38 9.50
CA ASP A 354 12.02 -16.45 8.14
C ASP A 354 12.26 -15.05 7.55
N LYS A 355 11.47 -14.06 7.98
CA LYS A 355 11.61 -12.66 7.54
C LYS A 355 12.81 -11.97 8.19
N VAL A 356 13.32 -12.46 9.32
CA VAL A 356 14.56 -11.95 9.92
C VAL A 356 15.74 -12.37 9.05
N ALA A 357 15.92 -13.67 8.83
CA ALA A 357 16.99 -14.21 7.99
C ALA A 357 16.93 -13.68 6.54
N ALA A 358 15.73 -13.59 5.95
CA ALA A 358 15.55 -13.06 4.60
C ALA A 358 15.72 -11.53 4.47
N ILE A 359 15.86 -10.81 5.59
CA ILE A 359 16.15 -9.36 5.61
C ILE A 359 17.62 -9.08 5.96
N GLU A 360 18.26 -9.87 6.84
CA GLU A 360 19.72 -9.80 7.01
C GLU A 360 20.44 -9.97 5.66
N GLY A 361 19.95 -10.89 4.82
CA GLY A 361 20.48 -11.14 3.48
C GLY A 361 21.60 -12.20 3.46
N PRO A 362 21.96 -12.70 2.26
CA PRO A 362 22.90 -13.82 2.13
C PRO A 362 24.32 -13.53 2.64
N ASN A 363 24.73 -12.27 2.72
CA ASN A 363 26.05 -11.84 3.22
C ASN A 363 25.94 -10.98 4.50
N ARG A 364 24.77 -10.94 5.14
CA ARG A 364 24.43 -10.02 6.26
C ARG A 364 24.56 -8.55 5.88
N GLU A 365 24.04 -8.22 4.70
CA GLU A 365 23.92 -6.87 4.14
C GLU A 365 23.17 -5.90 5.07
N VAL A 366 22.29 -6.41 5.94
CA VAL A 366 21.63 -5.67 7.04
C VAL A 366 21.86 -6.44 8.34
N VAL A 367 22.11 -5.74 9.45
CA VAL A 367 22.24 -6.35 10.78
C VAL A 367 20.94 -6.14 11.56
N VAL A 368 20.23 -7.22 11.90
CA VAL A 368 19.09 -7.16 12.82
C VAL A 368 19.59 -7.36 14.24
N GLN A 369 19.55 -6.30 15.05
CA GLN A 369 19.94 -6.34 16.48
C GLN A 369 18.84 -6.97 17.34
N GLU A 370 17.59 -6.64 17.03
CA GLU A 370 16.40 -6.96 17.83
C GLU A 370 15.24 -7.32 16.91
N ARG A 371 14.48 -8.35 17.26
CA ARG A 371 13.16 -8.61 16.67
C ARG A 371 12.11 -8.08 17.64
N VAL A 372 11.38 -7.04 17.22
CA VAL A 372 10.26 -6.47 17.99
C VAL A 372 8.98 -7.22 17.61
N PRO A 373 8.21 -7.77 18.57
CA PRO A 373 6.98 -8.50 18.27
C PRO A 373 5.83 -7.55 17.86
N MET A 374 5.18 -7.89 16.76
CA MET A 374 3.99 -7.23 16.24
C MET A 374 2.71 -7.95 16.73
N VAL A 375 2.47 -7.92 18.03
CA VAL A 375 1.31 -8.58 18.66
C VAL A 375 0.00 -7.89 18.18
N PRO A 376 -1.05 -8.63 17.76
CA PRO A 376 -2.34 -8.04 17.38
C PRO A 376 -2.93 -7.15 18.48
N LEU A 377 -3.53 -6.01 18.11
CA LEU A 377 -4.04 -5.03 19.07
C LEU A 377 -5.21 -5.59 19.88
N ALA A 378 -6.03 -6.45 19.27
CA ALA A 378 -7.07 -7.22 19.96
C ALA A 378 -6.51 -8.09 21.10
N TRP A 379 -5.27 -8.60 20.97
CA TRP A 379 -4.65 -9.42 22.00
C TRP A 379 -3.96 -8.56 23.05
N LYS A 380 -3.20 -7.53 22.63
CA LYS A 380 -2.56 -6.54 23.52
C LYS A 380 -3.55 -5.87 24.49
N THR A 381 -4.83 -5.77 24.11
CA THR A 381 -5.85 -4.99 24.84
C THR A 381 -6.98 -5.83 25.43
N GLY A 382 -6.87 -7.17 25.45
CA GLY A 382 -7.96 -8.04 25.91
C GLY A 382 -9.27 -7.86 25.12
N GLY A 383 -9.16 -7.44 23.86
CA GLY A 383 -10.27 -7.10 22.99
C GLY A 383 -10.92 -5.73 23.26
N ALA A 384 -10.30 -4.81 24.00
CA ALA A 384 -10.81 -3.45 24.15
C ALA A 384 -10.60 -2.58 22.89
N LYS A 385 -9.64 -2.95 22.02
CA LYS A 385 -9.36 -2.34 20.70
C LYS A 385 -9.08 -3.43 19.66
N GLY A 386 -8.87 -3.04 18.41
CA GLY A 386 -8.45 -3.93 17.32
C GLY A 386 -9.57 -4.74 16.67
N ILE A 387 -9.24 -5.46 15.60
CA ILE A 387 -10.20 -6.22 14.79
C ILE A 387 -10.68 -7.48 15.54
N LYS A 388 -11.99 -7.70 15.59
CA LYS A 388 -12.63 -8.94 16.04
C LYS A 388 -13.44 -9.56 14.91
N SER A 389 -13.14 -10.81 14.55
CA SER A 389 -13.86 -11.60 13.54
C SER A 389 -13.46 -13.08 13.63
N ILE A 390 -14.36 -13.98 13.25
CA ILE A 390 -14.01 -15.40 13.06
C ILE A 390 -12.95 -15.56 11.95
N GLU A 391 -13.00 -14.71 10.91
CA GLU A 391 -12.07 -14.73 9.79
C GLU A 391 -10.62 -14.49 10.25
N ILE A 392 -10.40 -13.43 11.05
CA ILE A 392 -9.06 -13.05 11.51
C ILE A 392 -8.50 -14.08 12.52
N GLU A 393 -9.35 -14.73 13.31
CA GLU A 393 -8.93 -15.82 14.20
C GLU A 393 -8.46 -17.05 13.43
N GLY A 394 -9.20 -17.47 12.40
CA GLY A 394 -8.77 -18.59 11.53
C GLY A 394 -7.47 -18.28 10.77
N TYR A 395 -7.34 -17.05 10.28
CA TYR A 395 -6.14 -16.54 9.62
C TYR A 395 -4.92 -16.48 10.55
N LEU A 396 -5.06 -15.96 11.78
CA LEU A 396 -4.00 -15.92 12.78
C LEU A 396 -3.60 -17.34 13.23
N ARG A 397 -4.58 -18.23 13.48
CA ARG A 397 -4.33 -19.64 13.79
C ARG A 397 -3.51 -20.33 12.70
N THR A 398 -3.78 -20.02 11.44
CA THR A 398 -3.03 -20.53 10.28
C THR A 398 -1.60 -19.98 10.23
N LYS A 399 -1.37 -18.69 10.49
CA LYS A 399 0.00 -18.11 10.60
C LYS A 399 0.84 -18.81 11.67
N ILE A 400 0.26 -19.11 12.83
CA ILE A 400 0.97 -19.75 13.94
C ILE A 400 1.23 -21.22 13.61
N GLY A 401 0.16 -22.01 13.44
CA GLY A 401 0.24 -23.47 13.36
C GLY A 401 0.83 -24.00 12.06
N LYS A 402 0.60 -23.32 10.92
CA LYS A 402 1.10 -23.76 9.60
C LYS A 402 2.25 -22.91 9.05
N MET A 403 2.59 -21.77 9.68
CA MET A 403 3.66 -20.88 9.19
C MET A 403 4.62 -20.37 10.26
N GLY A 404 4.67 -20.99 11.44
CA GLY A 404 5.72 -20.79 12.44
C GLY A 404 5.87 -19.34 12.97
N HIS A 405 4.82 -18.52 12.91
CA HIS A 405 4.91 -17.14 13.40
C HIS A 405 4.99 -17.09 14.93
N MET A 406 6.01 -16.39 15.44
CA MET A 406 6.25 -16.12 16.86
C MET A 406 5.49 -14.85 17.25
N LEU A 407 4.56 -14.95 18.21
CA LEU A 407 3.71 -13.85 18.67
C LEU A 407 4.07 -13.31 20.07
N GLU A 408 5.12 -13.89 20.66
CA GLU A 408 5.91 -13.42 21.80
C GLU A 408 7.25 -12.91 21.26
#